data_AF-A0A7X5SC06-F1
#
_entry.id   AF-A0A7X5SC06-F1
#
_cell.length_a   1.000
_cell.length_b   1.000
_cell.length_c   1.000
_cell.angle_alpha   90.00
_cell.angle_beta   90.00
_cell.angle_gamma   90.00
#
_symmetry.space_group_name_H-M   'P 1'
#
loop_
_entity.id
_entity.type
_entity.pdbx_description
1 polymer ?
#
loop_
_entity_poly.entity_id
_entity_poly.type
_entity_poly.pdbx_seq_one_letter_code
_entity_poly.pdbx_strand_id
1 'polypeptide(L)'
;QELTARDGLKLVSYLTLPAEADANHDGKADKPVPLVLFVHGGPWARDSYGYGPYEQWLANRGYAVLAVNFRGSTGFGKAFTNAGNGEWAGKMHDDLLDAVQWAVKQGVTRPEDVAIMGGSYGG
;
A
#
# COMPACT_ATOMS: atom_id res chain seq x y z
N GLN A 1 -1.73 0.11 8.92
CA GLN A 1 -0.65 1.11 9.01
C GLN A 1 -1.21 2.47 8.60
N GLU A 2 -0.85 3.54 9.31
CA GLU A 2 -1.17 4.90 8.86
C GLU A 2 0.14 5.55 8.40
N LEU A 3 0.20 5.86 7.10
CA LEU A 3 1.34 6.55 6.51
C LEU A 3 0.95 7.98 6.13
N THR A 4 1.94 8.86 6.03
CA THR A 4 1.73 10.28 5.76
C THR A 4 2.40 10.63 4.44
N ALA A 5 1.61 11.08 3.47
CA ALA A 5 2.12 11.59 2.20
C ALA A 5 2.93 12.87 2.43
N ARG A 6 3.74 13.26 1.45
CA ARG A 6 4.63 14.43 1.50
C ARG A 6 3.90 15.76 1.71
N ASP A 7 2.62 15.83 1.36
CA ASP A 7 1.76 17.00 1.60
C ASP A 7 0.96 16.92 2.91
N GLY A 8 1.25 15.92 3.75
CA GLY A 8 0.64 15.74 5.07
C GLY A 8 -0.63 14.91 5.06
N LEU A 9 -1.11 14.44 3.90
CA LEU A 9 -2.31 13.60 3.84
C LEU A 9 -2.06 12.24 4.51
N LYS A 10 -2.99 11.83 5.37
CA LYS A 10 -2.96 10.51 6.02
C LYS A 10 -3.56 9.46 5.11
N LEU A 11 -2.80 8.39 4.86
CA LEU A 11 -3.19 7.29 3.99
C LEU A 11 -3.34 6.03 4.85
N VAL A 12 -4.53 5.45 4.83
CA VAL A 12 -4.83 4.20 5.52
C VAL A 12 -4.35 3.06 4.62
N SER A 13 -3.41 2.26 5.12
CA SER A 13 -2.79 1.19 4.34
C SER A 13 -2.75 -0.11 5.10
N TYR A 14 -2.78 -1.22 4.37
CA TYR A 14 -2.68 -2.57 4.90
C TYR A 14 -1.37 -3.19 4.45
N LEU A 15 -0.62 -3.69 5.42
CA LEU A 15 0.62 -4.41 5.18
C LEU A 15 0.37 -5.87 5.52
N THR A 16 0.51 -6.75 4.54
CA THR A 16 0.52 -8.20 4.72
C THR A 16 1.96 -8.66 4.65
N LEU A 17 2.42 -9.40 5.66
CA LEU A 17 3.78 -9.90 5.75
C LEU A 17 3.81 -11.42 5.53
N PRO A 18 4.86 -11.96 4.90
CA PRO A 18 5.10 -13.39 4.93
C PRO A 18 5.42 -13.81 6.37
N ALA A 19 4.99 -15.01 6.78
CA ALA A 19 5.15 -15.50 8.15
C ALA A 19 6.62 -15.49 8.64
N GLU A 20 7.57 -15.68 7.72
CA GLU A 20 9.00 -15.66 8.02
C GLU A 20 9.59 -14.26 8.27
N ALA A 21 8.83 -13.20 7.99
CA ALA A 21 9.22 -11.80 8.25
C ALA A 21 8.39 -11.15 9.36
N ASP A 22 7.49 -11.89 10.00
CA ASP A 22 6.67 -11.44 11.14
C ASP A 22 6.44 -12.65 12.06
N ALA A 23 7.53 -13.16 12.64
CA ALA A 23 7.51 -14.41 13.40
C ALA A 23 6.77 -14.27 14.74
N ASN A 24 6.66 -13.04 15.26
CA ASN A 24 5.95 -12.73 16.49
C ASN A 24 4.49 -12.28 16.27
N HIS A 25 4.05 -12.14 15.00
CA HIS A 25 2.71 -11.73 14.60
C HIS A 25 2.30 -10.34 15.11
N ASP A 26 3.24 -9.40 15.21
CA ASP A 26 2.97 -8.03 15.66
C ASP A 26 2.68 -7.05 14.50
N GLY A 27 2.73 -7.54 13.26
CA GLY A 27 2.44 -6.75 12.06
C GLY A 27 3.58 -5.81 11.65
N LYS A 28 4.79 -6.03 12.17
CA LYS A 28 6.03 -5.33 11.78
C LYS A 28 7.01 -6.33 11.19
N ALA A 29 7.78 -5.85 10.21
CA ALA A 29 8.77 -6.70 9.56
C ALA A 29 10.00 -6.89 10.47
N ASP A 30 10.33 -8.14 10.78
CA ASP A 30 11.57 -8.55 11.49
C ASP A 30 12.81 -8.38 10.60
N LYS A 31 12.63 -8.49 9.29
CA LYS A 31 13.66 -8.38 8.25
C LYS A 31 13.05 -7.84 6.95
N PRO A 32 13.83 -7.15 6.11
CA PRO A 32 13.34 -6.74 4.80
C PRO A 32 13.13 -7.95 3.88
N VAL A 33 12.02 -7.93 3.15
CA VAL A 33 11.66 -8.90 2.11
C VAL A 33 11.23 -8.17 0.82
N PRO A 34 11.22 -8.84 -0.35
CA PRO A 34 10.66 -8.25 -1.56
C PRO A 34 9.23 -7.75 -1.34
N LEU A 35 8.91 -6.57 -1.87
CA LEU A 35 7.61 -5.92 -1.69
C LEU A 35 6.84 -5.86 -3.00
N VAL A 36 5.55 -6.19 -2.95
CA VAL A 36 4.59 -5.81 -3.98
C VAL A 36 3.72 -4.68 -3.45
N LEU A 37 3.84 -3.50 -4.06
CA LEU A 37 2.85 -2.43 -3.90
C LEU A 37 1.61 -2.83 -4.71
N PHE A 38 0.52 -3.18 -4.02
CA PHE A 38 -0.71 -3.64 -4.65
C PHE A 38 -1.74 -2.50 -4.71
N VAL A 39 -2.06 -2.04 -5.92
CA VAL A 39 -2.86 -0.85 -6.17
C VAL A 39 -4.25 -1.24 -6.63
N HIS A 40 -5.26 -0.89 -5.83
CA HIS A 40 -6.65 -1.17 -6.17
C HIS A 40 -7.13 -0.37 -7.39
N GLY A 41 -8.11 -0.93 -8.11
CA GLY A 41 -8.78 -0.24 -9.22
C GLY A 41 -9.77 0.83 -8.77
N GLY A 42 -10.47 1.47 -9.73
CA GLY A 42 -11.42 2.54 -9.46
C GLY A 42 -11.12 3.80 -10.27
N PRO A 43 -10.71 4.93 -9.65
CA PRO A 43 -10.07 5.00 -8.32
C PRO A 43 -11.03 5.10 -7.13
N TRP A 44 -12.34 5.23 -7.36
CA TRP A 44 -13.35 5.36 -6.30
C TRP A 44 -13.73 4.03 -5.63
N ALA A 45 -12.71 3.28 -5.20
CA ALA A 45 -12.83 2.07 -4.39
C ALA A 45 -11.96 2.20 -3.14
N ARG A 46 -11.84 1.14 -2.35
CA ARG A 46 -10.88 1.06 -1.26
C ARG A 46 -10.49 -0.39 -1.00
N ASP A 47 -9.29 -0.59 -0.51
CA ASP A 47 -8.92 -1.81 0.17
C ASP A 47 -9.54 -1.82 1.58
N SER A 48 -9.86 -3.01 2.07
CA SER A 48 -10.44 -3.20 3.41
C SER A 48 -9.61 -4.21 4.19
N TYR A 49 -9.58 -4.03 5.51
CA TYR A 49 -8.93 -4.99 6.40
C TYR A 49 -9.60 -6.36 6.28
N GLY A 50 -8.81 -7.41 6.08
CA GLY A 50 -9.29 -8.78 6.02
C GLY A 50 -8.50 -9.62 5.03
N TYR A 51 -9.09 -10.76 4.66
CA TYR A 51 -8.52 -11.68 3.68
C TYR A 51 -8.64 -11.08 2.27
N GLY A 52 -7.51 -10.99 1.56
CA GLY A 52 -7.43 -10.71 0.14
C GLY A 52 -6.65 -11.82 -0.58
N PRO A 53 -7.19 -12.45 -1.64
CA PRO A 53 -6.59 -13.65 -2.22
C PRO A 53 -5.21 -13.40 -2.84
N TYR A 54 -4.98 -12.24 -3.46
CA TYR A 54 -3.69 -11.91 -4.07
C TYR A 54 -2.63 -11.61 -3.01
N GLU A 55 -3.00 -10.85 -1.99
CA GLU A 55 -2.15 -10.49 -0.86
C GLU A 55 -1.68 -11.74 -0.13
N GLN A 56 -2.59 -12.67 0.17
CA GLN A 56 -2.26 -13.93 0.82
C GLN A 56 -1.41 -14.84 -0.07
N TRP A 57 -1.72 -14.90 -1.36
CA TRP A 57 -0.95 -15.70 -2.33
C TRP A 57 0.50 -15.22 -2.48
N LEU A 58 0.71 -13.90 -2.54
CA LEU A 58 2.02 -13.25 -2.60
C LEU A 58 2.78 -13.37 -1.27
N ALA A 59 2.12 -13.14 -0.14
CA ALA A 59 2.73 -13.33 1.18
C ALA A 59 3.17 -14.77 1.40
N ASN A 60 2.38 -15.74 0.96
CA ASN A 60 2.78 -17.15 0.97
C ASN A 60 4.04 -17.44 0.13
N ARG A 61 4.39 -16.59 -0.84
CA ARG A 61 5.59 -16.68 -1.69
C ARG A 61 6.77 -15.85 -1.19
N GLY A 62 6.68 -15.31 0.02
CA GLY A 62 7.76 -14.53 0.64
C GLY A 62 7.76 -13.04 0.32
N TYR A 63 6.69 -12.52 -0.30
CA TYR A 63 6.57 -11.09 -0.59
C TYR A 63 5.80 -10.37 0.53
N ALA A 64 6.30 -9.24 0.99
CA ALA A 64 5.43 -8.27 1.65
C ALA A 64 4.45 -7.70 0.62
N VAL A 65 3.23 -7.38 1.05
CA VAL A 65 2.23 -6.75 0.19
C VAL A 65 1.69 -5.51 0.89
N LEU A 66 1.87 -4.35 0.24
CA LEU A 66 1.38 -3.06 0.75
C LEU A 66 0.22 -2.60 -0.13
N ALA A 67 -0.96 -2.57 0.45
CA ALA A 67 -2.18 -2.06 -0.16
C ALA A 67 -2.48 -0.66 0.41
N VAL A 68 -2.54 0.35 -0.46
CA VAL A 68 -2.60 1.76 -0.06
C VAL A 68 -3.94 2.34 -0.51
N ASN A 69 -4.74 2.83 0.44
CA ASN A 69 -5.85 3.71 0.09
C ASN A 69 -5.30 5.11 -0.17
N PHE A 70 -4.93 5.37 -1.41
CA PHE A 70 -4.44 6.66 -1.91
C PHE A 70 -5.57 7.69 -1.97
N ARG A 71 -5.24 8.98 -2.07
CA ARG A 71 -6.25 10.04 -2.22
C ARG A 71 -7.18 9.73 -3.39
N GLY A 72 -8.49 9.89 -3.21
CA GLY A 72 -9.47 9.42 -4.19
C GLY A 72 -10.18 8.13 -3.80
N SER A 73 -9.59 7.30 -2.93
CA SER A 73 -10.30 6.13 -2.38
C SER A 73 -11.57 6.55 -1.64
N THR A 74 -12.52 5.63 -1.55
CA THR A 74 -13.81 5.85 -0.87
C THR A 74 -13.76 5.42 0.60
N GLY A 75 -14.72 5.89 1.40
CA GLY A 75 -14.86 5.49 2.80
C GLY A 75 -14.07 6.31 3.83
N PHE A 76 -13.32 7.33 3.40
CA PHE A 76 -12.55 8.25 4.26
C PHE A 76 -13.09 9.69 4.25
N GLY A 77 -14.34 9.86 3.83
CA GLY A 77 -15.03 11.15 3.74
C GLY A 77 -14.86 11.85 2.37
N LYS A 78 -15.78 12.77 2.07
CA LYS A 78 -15.85 13.43 0.75
C LYS A 78 -14.59 14.21 0.39
N ALA A 79 -13.94 14.83 1.38
CA ALA A 79 -12.71 15.57 1.16
C ALA A 79 -11.59 14.66 0.63
N PHE A 80 -11.43 13.47 1.23
CA PHE A 80 -10.44 12.50 0.81
C PHE A 80 -10.72 11.94 -0.59
N THR A 81 -11.99 11.58 -0.86
CA THR A 81 -12.40 11.08 -2.17
C THR A 81 -12.27 12.15 -3.26
N ASN A 82 -12.59 13.41 -2.97
CA ASN A 82 -12.45 14.50 -3.95
C ASN A 82 -11.00 14.96 -4.12
N ALA A 83 -10.08 14.62 -3.20
CA ALA A 83 -8.67 14.98 -3.30
C ALA A 83 -7.94 14.29 -4.47
N GLY A 84 -8.54 13.26 -5.09
CA GLY A 84 -8.04 12.64 -6.32
C GLY A 84 -8.47 13.34 -7.61
N ASN A 85 -9.37 14.32 -7.55
CA ASN A 85 -9.90 14.98 -8.76
C ASN A 85 -8.81 15.81 -9.45
N GLY A 86 -8.50 15.47 -10.70
CA GLY A 86 -7.44 16.12 -11.47
C GLY A 86 -6.02 15.70 -11.08
N GLU A 87 -5.87 14.68 -10.22
CA GLU A 87 -4.58 14.25 -9.65
C GLU A 87 -4.14 12.87 -10.15
N TRP A 88 -4.76 12.37 -11.22
CA TRP A 88 -4.34 11.14 -11.91
C TRP A 88 -2.94 11.32 -12.48
N ALA A 89 -2.03 10.38 -12.20
CA ALA A 89 -0.59 10.51 -12.45
C ALA A 89 0.08 11.75 -11.79
N GLY A 90 -0.65 12.49 -10.96
CA GLY A 90 -0.18 13.59 -10.13
C GLY A 90 -0.03 13.14 -8.68
N LYS A 91 -0.67 13.83 -7.74
CA LYS A 91 -0.49 13.51 -6.32
C LYS A 91 -0.99 12.13 -5.91
N MET A 92 -1.87 11.50 -6.69
CA MET A 92 -2.25 10.10 -6.46
C MET A 92 -1.05 9.15 -6.65
N HIS A 93 -0.13 9.46 -7.57
CA HIS A 93 1.13 8.72 -7.70
C HIS A 93 2.11 9.08 -6.58
N ASP A 94 2.16 10.33 -6.15
CA ASP A 94 2.98 10.71 -5.00
C ASP A 94 2.61 9.92 -3.75
N ASP A 95 1.32 9.69 -3.50
CA ASP A 95 0.84 8.85 -2.40
C ASP A 95 1.42 7.42 -2.43
N LEU A 96 1.47 6.82 -3.63
CA LEU A 96 2.02 5.49 -3.85
C LEU A 96 3.55 5.47 -3.64
N LEU A 97 4.26 6.46 -4.18
CA LEU A 97 5.70 6.60 -4.01
C LEU A 97 6.07 6.83 -2.54
N ASP A 98 5.32 7.67 -1.84
CA ASP A 98 5.53 7.97 -0.42
C ASP A 98 5.25 6.74 0.45
N ALA A 99 4.30 5.88 0.06
CA ALA A 99 4.06 4.61 0.72
C ALA A 99 5.22 3.61 0.55
N VAL A 100 5.84 3.55 -0.64
CA VAL A 100 7.06 2.74 -0.85
C VAL A 100 8.22 3.28 -0.02
N GLN A 101 8.42 4.60 0.00
CA GLN A 101 9.47 5.22 0.83
C GLN A 101 9.25 4.95 2.31
N TRP A 102 8.00 4.96 2.77
CA TRP A 102 7.64 4.53 4.13
C TRP A 102 8.06 3.08 4.37
N ALA A 103 7.75 2.16 3.46
CA ALA A 103 8.08 0.74 3.61
C ALA A 103 9.59 0.50 3.70
N VAL A 104 10.38 1.18 2.86
CA VAL A 104 11.85 1.16 2.92
C VAL A 104 12.34 1.69 4.27
N LYS A 105 11.82 2.84 4.72
CA LYS A 105 12.22 3.46 6.00
C LYS A 105 11.89 2.59 7.21
N GLN A 106 10.78 1.84 7.17
CA GLN A 106 10.39 0.91 8.22
C GLN A 106 11.16 -0.43 8.17
N GLY A 107 12.04 -0.64 7.18
CA GLY A 107 12.77 -1.90 7.03
C GLY A 107 11.92 -3.06 6.51
N VAL A 108 10.73 -2.78 5.95
CA VAL A 108 9.86 -3.81 5.34
C VAL A 108 10.48 -4.37 4.07
N THR A 109 11.19 -3.54 3.30
CA THR A 109 11.80 -3.91 2.02
C THR A 109 13.03 -3.07 1.72
N ARG A 110 13.73 -3.39 0.63
CA ARG A 110 14.83 -2.59 0.06
C ARG A 110 14.37 -1.89 -1.22
N PRO A 111 14.91 -0.70 -1.57
CA PRO A 111 14.50 0.05 -2.75
C PRO A 111 14.55 -0.75 -4.06
N GLU A 112 15.53 -1.63 -4.21
CA GLU A 112 15.75 -2.47 -5.38
C GLU A 112 14.83 -3.71 -5.46
N ASP A 113 14.11 -4.03 -4.38
CA ASP A 113 13.26 -5.22 -4.28
C ASP A 113 11.75 -4.90 -4.29
N VAL A 114 11.38 -3.80 -4.94
CA VAL A 114 9.98 -3.35 -5.05
C VAL A 114 9.42 -3.63 -6.44
N ALA A 115 8.28 -4.32 -6.48
CA ALA A 115 7.42 -4.43 -7.65
C ALA A 115 6.10 -3.68 -7.40
N ILE A 116 5.42 -3.29 -8.47
CA ILE A 116 4.07 -2.72 -8.44
C ILE A 116 3.12 -3.62 -9.23
N MET A 117 1.92 -3.82 -8.70
CA MET A 117 0.86 -4.60 -9.32
C MET A 117 -0.48 -3.94 -9.08
N GLY A 118 -1.37 -3.96 -10.06
CA GLY A 118 -2.74 -3.50 -9.90
C GLY A 118 -3.58 -3.77 -11.15
N GLY A 119 -4.85 -3.40 -11.10
CA GLY A 119 -5.78 -3.58 -12.22
C GLY A 119 -6.74 -2.41 -12.37
N SER A 120 -7.22 -2.17 -13.59
CA SER A 120 -7.99 -0.97 -13.93
C SER A 120 -7.18 0.30 -13.64
N TYR A 121 -7.67 1.24 -12.83
CA TYR A 121 -6.88 2.43 -12.44
C TYR A 121 -5.51 2.07 -11.84
N GLY A 122 -5.41 0.95 -11.11
CA GLY A 122 -4.16 0.53 -10.51
C GLY A 122 -3.17 -0.15 -11.45
N GLY A 123 -3.53 -0.38 -12.73
CA GLY A 123 -2.67 -1.00 -13.75
C GLY A 123 -2.09 0.04 -14.68
#